data_AF-A0A0K0D5G2-F1
#
_entry.id   AF-A0A0K0D5G2-F1
#
_cell.length_a   1.000
_cell.length_b   1.000
_cell.length_c   1.000
_cell.angle_alpha   90.00
_cell.angle_beta   90.00
_cell.angle_gamma   90.00
#
_symmetry.space_group_name_H-M   'P 1'
#
loop_
_entity.id
_entity.type
_entity.pdbx_description
1 polymer ?
#
loop_
_entity_poly.entity_id
_entity_poly.type
_entity_poly.pdbx_seq_one_letter_code
_entity_poly.pdbx_strand_id
1 'polypeptide(L)'
;LFLFILFATTAGVIGYFFFKKYYSQKVKEYATQLISANPEYLSQADVYKPDEWELQRSDLTLEHEIGRGTFGKVYRGYGNNVHSRCGDTFGVCAIKTVTETANSAERLHFLLGLFT
;
A
#
# COMPACT_ATOMS: atom_id res chain seq x y z
N LEU A 1 38.04 -28.66 31.39
CA LEU A 1 37.47 -27.30 31.42
C LEU A 1 37.77 -26.51 30.14
N PHE A 2 39.05 -26.27 29.80
CA PHE A 2 39.44 -25.49 28.61
C PHE A 2 38.90 -26.05 27.27
N LEU A 3 39.00 -27.36 27.04
CA LEU A 3 38.46 -28.02 25.85
C LEU A 3 36.92 -27.90 25.74
N PHE A 4 36.23 -27.91 26.87
CA PHE A 4 34.77 -27.79 26.93
C PHE A 4 34.32 -26.36 26.55
N ILE A 5 35.08 -25.35 27.00
CA ILE A 5 34.85 -23.94 26.65
C ILE A 5 35.09 -23.73 25.15
N LEU A 6 36.16 -24.31 24.60
CA LEU A 6 36.50 -24.18 23.18
C LEU A 6 35.44 -24.80 22.24
N PHE A 7 34.88 -25.94 22.66
CA PHE A 7 33.78 -26.60 21.94
C PHE A 7 32.47 -25.80 22.02
N ALA A 8 32.14 -25.25 23.20
CA ALA A 8 30.96 -24.41 23.37
C ALA A 8 31.02 -23.12 22.52
N THR A 9 32.19 -22.48 22.43
CA THR A 9 32.37 -21.28 21.60
C THR A 9 32.25 -21.59 20.10
N THR A 10 32.79 -22.72 19.64
CA THR A 10 32.69 -23.10 18.21
C THR A 10 31.26 -23.47 17.85
N ALA A 11 30.54 -24.23 18.69
CA ALA A 11 29.13 -24.54 18.48
C ALA A 11 28.25 -23.28 18.48
N GLY A 12 28.51 -22.32 19.38
CA GLY A 12 27.79 -21.05 19.43
C GLY A 12 27.98 -20.19 18.18
N VAL A 13 29.22 -20.11 17.67
CA VAL A 13 29.52 -19.38 16.43
C VAL A 13 28.85 -20.03 15.22
N ILE A 14 28.92 -21.35 15.11
CA ILE A 14 28.26 -22.10 14.04
C ILE A 14 26.74 -21.89 14.12
N GLY A 15 26.14 -22.03 15.30
CA GLY A 15 24.72 -21.78 15.53
C GLY A 15 24.29 -20.37 15.13
N TYR A 16 25.09 -19.35 15.48
CA TYR A 16 24.84 -17.96 15.06
C TYR A 16 24.87 -17.79 13.54
N PHE A 17 25.84 -18.38 12.84
CA PHE A 17 25.90 -18.33 11.37
C PHE A 17 24.71 -19.04 10.72
N PHE A 18 24.31 -20.21 11.22
CA PHE A 18 23.13 -20.92 10.73
C PHE A 18 21.85 -20.13 10.99
N PHE A 19 21.67 -19.57 12.19
CA PHE A 19 20.49 -18.77 12.52
C PHE A 19 20.41 -17.51 11.67
N LYS A 20 21.53 -16.78 11.49
CA LYS A 20 21.59 -15.60 10.62
C LYS A 20 21.27 -15.96 9.16
N LYS A 21 21.80 -17.09 8.65
CA LYS A 21 21.52 -17.56 7.29
C LYS A 21 20.06 -17.96 7.11
N TYR A 22 19.49 -18.70 8.06
CA TYR A 22 18.08 -19.12 8.03
C TYR A 22 17.12 -17.93 8.12
N TYR A 23 17.37 -17.01 9.05
CA TYR A 23 16.55 -15.81 9.22
C TYR A 23 16.67 -14.87 8.01
N SER A 24 17.88 -14.67 7.48
CA SER A 24 18.08 -13.87 6.27
C SER A 24 17.39 -14.49 5.04
N GLN A 25 17.34 -15.81 4.93
CA GLN A 25 16.66 -16.50 3.84
C GLN A 25 15.14 -16.39 3.98
N LYS A 26 14.60 -16.51 5.21
CA LYS A 26 13.18 -16.27 5.49
C LYS A 26 12.78 -14.82 5.22
N VAL A 27 13.55 -13.84 5.68
CA VAL A 27 13.31 -12.42 5.38
C VAL A 27 13.37 -12.17 3.87
N LYS A 28 14.32 -12.80 3.17
CA LYS A 28 14.43 -12.67 1.71
C LYS A 28 13.24 -13.33 1.00
N GLU A 29 12.74 -14.45 1.48
CA GLU A 29 11.55 -15.15 0.95
C GLU A 29 10.27 -14.32 1.16
N TYR A 30 10.06 -13.77 2.37
CA TYR A 30 8.98 -12.83 2.66
C TYR A 30 9.08 -11.54 1.83
N ALA A 31 10.28 -10.96 1.73
CA ALA A 31 10.52 -9.80 0.86
C ALA A 31 10.28 -10.17 -0.60
N THR A 32 10.70 -11.35 -1.06
CA THR A 32 10.49 -11.81 -2.43
C THR A 32 9.01 -12.06 -2.71
N GLN A 33 8.22 -12.52 -1.75
CA GLN A 33 6.77 -12.66 -1.88
C GLN A 33 6.04 -11.30 -1.89
N LEU A 34 6.56 -10.30 -1.16
CA LEU A 34 6.13 -8.90 -1.29
C LEU A 34 6.54 -8.30 -2.66
N ILE A 35 7.71 -8.69 -3.18
CA ILE A 35 8.30 -8.18 -4.44
C ILE A 35 7.80 -8.93 -5.68
N SER A 36 7.32 -10.18 -5.56
CA SER A 36 6.80 -10.97 -6.69
C SER A 36 5.50 -10.41 -7.24
N ALA A 37 4.97 -9.35 -6.63
CA ALA A 37 3.92 -8.52 -7.18
C ALA A 37 4.39 -7.55 -8.30
N ASN A 38 5.68 -7.52 -8.66
CA ASN A 38 6.37 -6.62 -9.61
C ASN A 38 7.05 -5.42 -8.90
N PRO A 39 8.40 -5.29 -8.94
CA PRO A 39 9.13 -4.22 -8.27
C PRO A 39 8.75 -2.79 -8.72
N GLU A 40 8.20 -2.65 -9.93
CA GLU A 40 7.66 -1.39 -10.45
C GLU A 40 6.52 -0.81 -9.59
N TYR A 41 5.75 -1.64 -8.87
CA TYR A 41 4.68 -1.12 -7.98
C TYR A 41 5.24 -0.57 -6.67
N LEU A 42 6.34 -1.12 -6.17
CA LEU A 42 7.01 -0.61 -4.97
C LEU A 42 7.71 0.70 -5.28
N SER A 43 8.33 0.84 -6.45
CA SER A 43 8.84 2.14 -6.93
C SER A 43 7.71 3.13 -7.22
N GLN A 44 6.54 2.67 -7.67
CA GLN A 44 5.35 3.52 -7.86
C GLN A 44 4.63 3.92 -6.55
N ALA A 45 4.81 3.22 -5.44
CA ALA A 45 4.28 3.67 -4.16
C ALA A 45 4.96 4.99 -3.71
N ASP A 46 6.22 5.20 -4.10
CA ASP A 46 6.92 6.50 -4.00
C ASP A 46 6.48 7.52 -5.09
N VAL A 47 5.68 7.10 -6.08
CA VAL A 47 5.22 7.94 -7.20
C VAL A 47 3.96 8.71 -6.87
N TYR A 48 3.03 8.16 -6.08
CA TYR A 48 1.85 8.95 -5.70
C TYR A 48 2.23 10.05 -4.71
N LYS A 49 2.35 11.26 -5.23
CA LYS A 49 2.50 12.48 -4.45
C LYS A 49 1.18 13.22 -4.52
N PRO A 50 0.55 13.55 -3.37
CA PRO A 50 -0.61 14.42 -3.36
C PRO A 50 -0.33 15.67 -4.19
N ASP A 51 -1.12 15.87 -5.24
CA ASP A 51 -1.04 17.04 -6.10
C ASP A 51 -2.21 17.98 -5.78
N GLU A 52 -2.40 18.99 -6.64
CA GLU A 52 -3.49 19.95 -6.51
C GLU A 52 -4.91 19.35 -6.68
N TRP A 53 -5.04 18.10 -7.15
CA TRP A 53 -6.32 17.40 -7.23
C TRP A 53 -6.68 16.67 -5.95
N GLU A 54 -5.76 16.56 -4.99
CA GLU A 54 -6.03 15.91 -3.72
C GLU A 54 -6.99 16.74 -2.87
N LEU A 55 -8.07 16.11 -2.41
CA LEU A 55 -9.10 16.71 -1.58
C LEU A 55 -9.01 16.20 -0.15
N GLN A 56 -9.35 17.04 0.83
CA GLN A 56 -9.50 16.54 2.19
C GLN A 56 -10.76 15.69 2.28
N ARG A 57 -10.71 14.61 3.06
CA ARG A 57 -11.88 13.73 3.24
C ARG A 57 -13.07 14.47 3.86
N SER A 58 -12.82 15.49 4.68
CA SER A 58 -13.85 16.36 5.27
C SER A 58 -14.60 17.17 4.21
N ASP A 59 -14.00 17.39 3.05
CA ASP A 59 -14.56 18.18 1.97
C ASP A 59 -15.49 17.34 1.08
N LEU A 60 -15.71 16.06 1.41
CA LEU A 60 -16.58 15.16 0.68
C LEU A 60 -17.66 14.60 1.60
N THR A 61 -18.89 14.57 1.09
CA THR A 61 -20.00 13.90 1.76
C THR A 61 -20.47 12.72 0.93
N LEU A 62 -20.47 11.51 1.52
CA LEU A 62 -21.05 10.32 0.91
C LEU A 62 -22.52 10.21 1.35
N GLU A 63 -23.41 9.92 0.41
CA GLU A 63 -24.84 9.70 0.72
C GLU A 63 -25.19 8.20 0.71
N HIS A 64 -25.36 7.61 -0.47
CA HIS A 64 -25.78 6.22 -0.63
C HIS A 64 -25.00 5.54 -1.75
N GLU A 65 -24.87 4.22 -1.62
CA GLU A 65 -24.21 3.37 -2.61
C GLU A 65 -25.04 3.34 -3.90
N ILE A 66 -24.41 3.63 -5.03
CA ILE A 66 -25.03 3.62 -6.37
C ILE A 66 -24.53 2.46 -7.23
N GLY A 67 -23.47 1.77 -6.81
CA GLY A 67 -22.96 0.61 -7.52
C GLY A 67 -21.66 0.06 -6.95
N ARG A 68 -21.11 -0.95 -7.62
CA ARG A 68 -19.87 -1.60 -7.24
C ARG A 68 -19.03 -1.87 -8.48
N GLY A 69 -17.78 -1.39 -8.48
CA GLY A 69 -16.78 -1.65 -9.51
C GLY A 69 -15.72 -2.64 -9.04
N THR A 70 -14.69 -2.82 -9.88
CA THR A 70 -13.57 -3.76 -9.63
C THR A 70 -12.85 -3.50 -8.31
N PHE A 71 -12.67 -2.24 -7.94
CA PHE A 71 -11.90 -1.84 -6.75
C PHE A 71 -12.72 -1.73 -5.47
N GLY A 72 -14.05 -1.64 -5.58
CA GLY A 72 -14.89 -1.33 -4.43
C GLY A 72 -16.21 -0.69 -4.82
N LYS A 73 -16.82 -0.07 -3.82
CA LYS A 73 -18.15 0.53 -3.94
C LYS A 73 -18.07 1.92 -4.57
N VAL A 74 -19.16 2.32 -5.20
CA VAL A 74 -19.36 3.66 -5.75
C VAL A 74 -20.54 4.27 -5.03
N TYR A 75 -20.35 5.48 -4.50
CA TYR A 75 -21.38 6.23 -3.79
C TYR A 75 -21.77 7.45 -4.60
N ARG A 76 -23.04 7.85 -4.50
CA ARG A 76 -23.43 9.23 -4.80
C ARG A 76 -22.97 10.10 -3.64
N GLY A 77 -22.44 11.27 -3.94
CA GLY A 77 -22.01 12.23 -2.94
C GLY A 77 -21.91 13.64 -3.51
N TYR A 78 -21.32 14.54 -2.74
CA TYR A 78 -21.04 15.91 -3.15
C TYR A 78 -19.78 16.45 -2.49
N GLY A 79 -19.15 17.44 -3.15
CA GLY A 79 -18.05 18.21 -2.59
C GLY A 79 -18.57 19.38 -1.77
N ASN A 80 -18.00 19.58 -0.58
CA ASN A 80 -18.29 20.71 0.30
C ASN A 80 -17.28 21.82 0.00
N ASN A 81 -17.69 22.85 -0.73
CA ASN A 81 -16.83 23.98 -1.11
C ASN A 81 -15.54 23.58 -1.87
N VAL A 82 -15.60 22.46 -2.59
CA VAL A 82 -14.52 22.04 -3.47
C VAL A 82 -14.68 22.78 -4.79
N HIS A 83 -13.64 23.49 -5.21
CA HIS A 83 -13.61 24.19 -6.49
C HIS A 83 -12.68 23.47 -7.47
N SER A 84 -13.14 23.31 -8.71
CA SER A 84 -12.29 22.85 -9.79
C SER A 84 -11.28 23.95 -10.17
N ARG A 85 -10.24 23.55 -10.92
CA ARG A 85 -9.27 24.52 -11.45
C ARG A 85 -9.93 25.59 -12.34
N CYS A 86 -11.05 25.27 -13.01
CA CYS A 86 -11.82 26.23 -13.79
C CYS A 86 -12.78 27.11 -12.94
N GLY A 87 -12.79 26.95 -11.62
CA GLY A 87 -13.57 27.76 -10.68
C GLY A 87 -14.97 27.22 -10.41
N ASP A 88 -15.37 26.12 -11.04
CA ASP A 88 -16.68 25.50 -10.83
C ASP A 88 -16.74 24.79 -9.49
N THR A 89 -17.81 25.01 -8.75
CA THR A 89 -18.06 24.27 -7.51
C THR A 89 -18.45 22.83 -7.84
N PHE A 90 -17.75 21.87 -7.23
CA PHE A 90 -18.09 20.45 -7.31
C PHE A 90 -19.46 20.21 -6.67
N GLY A 91 -20.46 19.90 -7.50
CA GLY A 91 -21.81 19.54 -7.06
C GLY A 91 -21.94 18.04 -6.76
N VAL A 92 -23.03 17.45 -7.27
CA VAL A 92 -23.30 16.02 -7.15
C VAL A 92 -22.32 15.22 -7.99
N CYS A 93 -21.65 14.23 -7.37
CA CYS A 93 -20.64 13.41 -8.02
C CYS A 93 -20.73 11.94 -7.60
N ALA A 94 -20.00 11.09 -8.34
CA ALA A 94 -19.77 9.70 -7.99
C ALA A 94 -18.44 9.59 -7.23
N ILE A 95 -18.48 9.04 -6.02
CA ILE A 95 -17.31 8.81 -5.18
C ILE A 95 -16.98 7.32 -5.23
N LYS A 96 -15.90 6.98 -5.95
CA LYS A 96 -15.40 5.61 -6.04
C LYS A 96 -14.48 5.33 -4.85
N THR A 97 -14.68 4.16 -4.23
CA THR A 97 -13.90 3.73 -3.07
C THR A 97 -13.06 2.50 -3.41
N VAL A 98 -11.99 2.32 -2.65
CA VAL A 98 -11.21 1.08 -2.61
C VAL A 98 -11.58 0.30 -1.34
N THR A 99 -11.60 -1.03 -1.41
CA THR A 99 -11.88 -1.88 -0.24
C THR A 99 -10.82 -1.71 0.85
N GLU A 100 -11.23 -1.83 2.11
CA GLU A 100 -10.31 -1.72 3.26
C GLU A 100 -9.24 -2.82 3.24
N THR A 101 -9.59 -3.99 2.72
CA THR A 101 -8.69 -5.15 2.58
C THR A 101 -7.69 -5.01 1.43
N ALA A 102 -7.79 -3.97 0.59
CA ALA A 102 -6.90 -3.78 -0.55
C ALA A 102 -5.46 -3.52 -0.09
N ASN A 103 -4.52 -4.22 -0.72
CA ASN A 103 -3.10 -4.04 -0.48
C ASN A 103 -2.57 -2.74 -1.11
N SER A 104 -1.35 -2.33 -0.78
CA SER A 104 -0.75 -1.08 -1.26
C SER A 104 -0.65 -0.99 -2.78
N ALA A 105 -0.37 -2.11 -3.47
CA ALA A 105 -0.29 -2.14 -4.93
C ALA A 105 -1.67 -1.98 -5.58
N GLU A 106 -2.73 -2.57 -5.01
CA GLU A 106 -4.11 -2.41 -5.48
C GLU A 106 -4.62 -0.98 -5.28
N ARG A 107 -4.27 -0.34 -4.16
CA ARG A 107 -4.59 1.07 -3.89
C ARG A 107 -3.87 2.01 -4.86
N LEU A 108 -2.63 1.71 -5.20
CA LEU A 108 -1.88 2.46 -6.20
C LEU A 108 -2.46 2.25 -7.61
N HIS A 109 -2.77 1.01 -7.98
CA HIS A 109 -3.42 0.69 -9.25
C HIS A 109 -4.79 1.37 -9.37
N PHE A 110 -5.52 1.51 -8.26
CA PHE A 110 -6.76 2.30 -8.21
C PHE A 110 -6.54 3.78 -8.54
N LEU A 111 -5.49 4.40 -8.01
CA LEU A 111 -5.17 5.81 -8.27
C LEU A 111 -4.69 6.04 -9.71
N LEU A 112 -3.82 5.16 -10.23
CA LEU A 112 -3.27 5.29 -11.58
C LEU A 112 -4.29 4.91 -12.68
N GLY A 113 -5.10 3.87 -12.46
CA GLY A 113 -6.08 3.38 -13.43
C GLY A 113 -7.31 4.26 -13.60
N LEU A 114 -7.40 5.41 -12.91
CA LEU A 114 -8.40 6.44 -13.18
C LEU A 114 -8.02 7.35 -14.37
N PHE A 115 -6.75 7.34 -14.80
CA PHE A 115 -6.23 8.23 -15.84
C PHE A 115 -5.96 7.55 -17.20
N THR A 116 -6.30 6.27 -17.35
CA THR A 116 -6.28 5.50 -18.61
C THR A 116 -7.69 5.11 -19.02
#